data_AF-A0A9Q1IXM7-F1
#
_entry.id   AF-A0A9Q1IXM7-F1
#
_cell.length_a   1.000
_cell.length_b   1.000
_cell.length_c   1.000
_cell.angle_alpha   90.00
_cell.angle_beta   90.00
_cell.angle_gamma   90.00
#
_symmetry.space_group_name_H-M   'P 1'
#
loop_
_entity.id
_entity.type
_entity.pdbx_description
1 polymer ?
#
loop_
_entity_poly.entity_id
_entity_poly.type
_entity_poly.pdbx_seq_one_letter_code
_entity_poly.pdbx_strand_id
1 'polypeptide(L)'
;MVIATGLLILTALVGRSFQEVTNCSRIERPIPGSLCNISKNDPGVQRAVLSGTYAFNNQSNDVFLFKALEIDDAKRQSRLGYDDDGLTSSACIRSPVPASTIYFMPQTRCQIVKGIKYILEVQILRTVCRKTDNNDLNNCHFQPKGKLHQIFHCHFEVWAIPWQKLMDTTFFSCRP
;
A
#
# COMPACT_ATOMS: atom_id res chain seq x y z
N MET A 1 -20.78 -26.15 47.86
CA MET A 1 -19.70 -25.93 46.88
C MET A 1 -20.34 -26.12 45.50
N VAL A 2 -20.48 -25.20 44.55
CA VAL A 2 -20.23 -23.76 44.35
C VAL A 2 -21.13 -23.37 43.16
N ILE A 3 -22.01 -22.38 43.38
CA ILE A 3 -22.33 -21.18 42.56
C ILE A 3 -22.92 -21.28 41.12
N ALA A 4 -24.13 -20.70 41.02
CA ALA A 4 -24.74 -19.81 40.01
C ALA A 4 -24.68 -20.14 38.51
N THR A 5 -25.86 -20.39 37.94
CA THR A 5 -26.16 -20.34 36.52
C THR A 5 -26.46 -18.91 36.06
N GLY A 6 -25.49 -18.31 35.38
CA GLY A 6 -25.64 -17.60 34.10
C GLY A 6 -26.47 -16.30 34.06
N LEU A 7 -25.79 -15.16 34.27
CA LEU A 7 -26.25 -13.85 33.81
C LEU A 7 -25.84 -13.67 32.33
N LEU A 8 -26.82 -13.65 31.42
CA LEU A 8 -26.62 -13.34 30.01
C LEU A 8 -26.35 -11.83 29.85
N ILE A 9 -25.09 -11.46 29.65
CA ILE A 9 -24.73 -10.10 29.22
C ILE A 9 -24.82 -10.06 27.69
N LEU A 10 -25.77 -9.30 27.15
CA LEU A 10 -25.82 -8.94 25.74
C LEU A 10 -24.57 -8.13 25.39
N THR A 11 -23.67 -8.68 24.58
CA THR A 11 -22.67 -7.87 23.88
C THR A 11 -23.32 -7.26 22.64
N ALA A 12 -23.52 -5.95 22.68
CA ALA A 12 -23.95 -5.18 21.52
C ALA A 12 -22.90 -5.31 20.41
N LEU A 13 -23.31 -5.86 19.26
CA LEU A 13 -22.53 -5.85 18.04
C LEU A 13 -22.34 -4.40 17.58
N VAL A 14 -21.21 -3.80 17.96
CA VAL A 14 -20.70 -2.66 17.19
C VAL A 14 -20.24 -3.24 15.86
N GLY A 15 -21.08 -3.10 14.84
CA GLY A 15 -20.73 -3.37 13.45
C GLY A 15 -19.60 -2.44 13.00
N ARG A 16 -18.38 -2.73 13.40
CA ARG A 16 -17.19 -2.31 12.66
C ARG A 16 -16.97 -3.39 11.62
N SER A 17 -17.13 -3.02 10.35
CA SER A 17 -16.57 -3.74 9.23
C SER A 17 -15.05 -3.85 9.44
N PHE A 18 -14.63 -4.87 10.18
CA PHE A 18 -13.23 -5.25 10.27
C PHE A 18 -12.87 -5.79 8.90
N GLN A 19 -12.24 -4.94 8.08
CA GLN A 19 -11.70 -5.37 6.82
C GLN A 19 -10.67 -6.45 7.13
N GLU A 20 -10.97 -7.69 6.75
CA GLU A 20 -10.14 -8.85 7.07
C GLU A 20 -8.79 -8.66 6.38
N VAL A 21 -7.79 -8.23 7.15
CA VAL A 21 -6.49 -7.85 6.62
C VAL A 21 -5.68 -9.11 6.37
N THR A 22 -5.87 -9.73 5.20
CA THR A 22 -5.04 -10.86 4.77
C THR A 22 -3.60 -10.37 4.57
N ASN A 23 -2.60 -11.13 5.02
CA ASN A 23 -1.22 -10.84 4.67
C ASN A 23 -1.03 -11.14 3.17
N CYS A 24 -0.35 -10.28 2.42
CA CYS A 24 -0.08 -10.51 0.99
C CYS A 24 0.93 -11.67 0.85
N SER A 25 0.47 -12.91 1.01
CA SER A 25 1.26 -14.12 0.85
C SER A 25 1.51 -14.38 -0.63
N ARG A 26 2.73 -14.82 -0.98
CA ARG A 26 3.07 -15.23 -2.36
C ARG A 26 2.33 -16.52 -2.80
N ILE A 27 1.67 -17.20 -1.86
CA ILE A 27 1.12 -18.56 -1.98
C ILE A 27 -0.40 -18.56 -2.24
N GLU A 28 -1.15 -17.55 -1.78
CA GLU A 28 -2.56 -17.39 -2.08
C GLU A 28 -2.72 -16.19 -3.01
N ARG A 29 -3.33 -16.38 -4.18
CA ARG A 29 -3.63 -15.26 -5.10
C ARG A 29 -4.64 -14.37 -4.39
N PRO A 30 -4.26 -13.18 -3.89
CA PRO A 30 -5.18 -12.35 -3.15
C PRO A 30 -6.35 -11.98 -4.05
N ILE A 31 -7.58 -12.01 -3.51
CA ILE A 31 -8.78 -11.60 -4.24
C ILE A 31 -8.52 -10.20 -4.79
N PRO A 32 -8.52 -10.01 -6.12
CA PRO A 32 -8.21 -8.70 -6.65
C PRO A 32 -9.19 -7.64 -6.13
N GLY A 33 -8.66 -6.47 -5.79
CA GLY A 33 -9.42 -5.42 -5.11
C GLY A 33 -9.43 -5.52 -3.59
N SER A 34 -8.98 -6.63 -2.97
CA SER A 34 -8.82 -6.68 -1.51
C SER A 34 -7.59 -5.90 -1.05
N LEU A 35 -7.69 -5.31 0.14
CA LEU A 35 -6.59 -4.64 0.81
C LEU A 35 -5.85 -5.69 1.64
N CYS A 36 -4.55 -5.89 1.36
CA CYS A 36 -3.72 -6.83 2.09
C CYS A 36 -2.51 -6.14 2.73
N ASN A 37 -2.06 -6.65 3.88
CA ASN A 37 -0.84 -6.18 4.53
C ASN A 37 0.38 -6.62 3.74
N ILE A 38 1.33 -5.73 3.53
CA ILE A 38 2.58 -6.04 2.83
C ILE A 38 3.77 -5.72 3.72
N SER A 39 4.86 -6.48 3.55
CA SER A 39 6.11 -6.20 4.24
C SER A 39 6.60 -4.79 3.94
N LYS A 40 6.97 -4.05 4.99
CA LYS A 40 7.59 -2.73 4.89
C LYS A 40 8.92 -2.75 4.13
N ASN A 41 9.59 -3.91 4.10
CA ASN A 41 10.85 -4.12 3.40
C ASN A 41 10.66 -4.49 1.91
N ASP A 42 9.41 -4.58 1.43
CA ASP A 42 9.15 -4.87 0.02
C ASP A 42 9.70 -3.74 -0.88
N PRO A 43 10.43 -4.04 -1.96
CA PRO A 43 11.00 -3.02 -2.84
C PRO A 43 9.94 -2.12 -3.53
N GLY A 44 8.72 -2.61 -3.72
CA GLY A 44 7.61 -1.82 -4.21
C GLY A 44 7.13 -0.80 -3.17
N VAL A 45 7.05 -1.22 -1.90
CA VAL A 45 6.72 -0.34 -0.77
C VAL A 45 7.79 0.76 -0.62
N GLN A 46 9.06 0.40 -0.63
CA GLN A 46 10.16 1.38 -0.52
C GLN A 46 10.14 2.43 -1.63
N ARG A 47 9.87 2.01 -2.88
CA ARG A 47 9.70 2.95 -4.00
C ARG A 47 8.44 3.82 -3.87
N ALA A 48 7.35 3.27 -3.34
CA ALA A 48 6.13 4.03 -3.12
C ALA A 48 6.31 5.09 -2.02
N VAL A 49 6.98 4.75 -0.92
CA VAL A 49 7.37 5.72 0.13
C VAL A 49 8.24 6.84 -0.45
N LEU A 50 9.20 6.49 -1.30
CA LEU A 50 10.05 7.46 -1.96
C LEU A 50 9.23 8.41 -2.86
N SER A 51 8.31 7.88 -3.67
CA SER A 51 7.38 8.68 -4.48
C SER A 51 6.54 9.64 -3.63
N GLY A 52 5.95 9.14 -2.54
CA GLY A 52 5.15 9.96 -1.61
C GLY A 52 5.96 11.08 -0.97
N THR A 53 7.19 10.76 -0.53
CA THR A 53 8.11 11.73 0.07
C THR A 53 8.53 12.80 -0.94
N TYR A 54 8.79 12.43 -2.19
CA TYR A 54 9.06 13.40 -3.26
C TYR A 54 7.86 14.30 -3.54
N ALA A 55 6.65 13.75 -3.60
CA ALA A 55 5.43 14.53 -3.77
C ALA A 55 5.24 15.56 -2.64
N PHE A 56 5.46 15.15 -1.39
CA PHE A 56 5.43 16.05 -0.24
C PHE A 56 6.48 17.16 -0.35
N ASN A 57 7.74 16.81 -0.66
CA ASN A 57 8.82 17.78 -0.80
C ASN A 57 8.54 18.82 -1.90
N ASN A 58 7.96 18.38 -3.01
CA ASN A 58 7.62 19.25 -4.14
C ASN A 58 6.48 20.22 -3.84
N GLN A 59 5.49 19.81 -3.03
CA GLN A 59 4.36 20.67 -2.65
C GLN A 59 4.62 21.53 -1.41
N SER A 60 5.51 21.07 -0.53
CA SER A 60 5.83 21.76 0.72
C SER A 60 6.62 23.04 0.47
N ASN A 61 6.29 24.11 1.22
CA ASN A 61 7.03 25.38 1.19
C ASN A 61 8.27 25.41 2.10
N ASP A 62 8.64 24.29 2.74
CA ASP A 62 9.83 24.21 3.58
C ASP A 62 11.12 24.36 2.76
N VAL A 63 12.14 24.99 3.33
CA VAL A 63 13.46 25.16 2.69
C VAL A 63 14.29 23.88 2.69
N PHE A 64 14.03 22.98 3.63
CA PHE A 64 14.72 21.70 3.78
C PHE A 64 13.92 20.55 3.17
N LEU A 65 14.64 19.52 2.73
CA LEU A 65 14.03 18.26 2.29
C LEU A 65 13.62 17.42 3.49
N PHE A 66 12.52 16.68 3.35
CA PHE A 66 12.07 15.64 4.26
C PHE A 66 12.39 14.27 3.70
N LYS A 67 12.74 13.33 4.58
CA LYS A 67 13.06 11.94 4.25
C LYS A 67 12.26 11.02 5.14
N ALA A 68 11.85 9.87 4.61
CA ALA A 68 11.20 8.83 5.40
C ALA A 68 12.12 8.35 6.54
N LEU A 69 11.61 8.41 7.76
CA LEU A 69 12.24 7.91 8.98
C LEU A 69 11.85 6.45 9.21
N GLU A 70 10.54 6.20 9.26
CA GLU A 70 9.96 4.89 9.53
C GLU A 70 8.64 4.72 8.77
N ILE A 71 8.31 3.48 8.42
CA ILE A 71 7.02 3.09 7.86
C ILE A 71 6.22 2.47 9.01
N ASP A 72 5.11 3.09 9.39
CA ASP A 72 4.25 2.62 10.48
C ASP A 72 3.36 1.47 9.99
N ASP A 73 2.76 1.63 8.81
CA ASP A 73 1.87 0.65 8.19
C ASP A 73 2.03 0.63 6.66
N ALA A 74 1.86 -0.54 6.06
CA ALA A 74 1.94 -0.70 4.62
C ALA A 74 0.90 -1.71 4.12
N LYS A 75 0.00 -1.21 3.29
CA LYS A 75 -1.06 -2.01 2.67
C LYS A 75 -0.99 -1.90 1.16
N ARG A 76 -1.39 -2.98 0.50
CA ARG A 76 -1.41 -3.11 -0.95
C ARG A 76 -2.79 -3.55 -1.39
N GLN A 77 -3.26 -2.97 -2.49
CA GLN A 77 -4.49 -3.34 -3.16
C GLN A 77 -4.23 -3.44 -4.66
N SER A 78 -4.54 -4.58 -5.28
CA SER A 78 -4.62 -4.65 -6.74
C SER A 78 -5.90 -3.95 -7.19
N ARG A 79 -5.82 -2.92 -8.03
CA ARG A 79 -7.05 -2.29 -8.55
C ARG A 79 -7.45 -3.00 -9.83
N LEU A 80 -8.70 -3.44 -9.85
CA LEU A 80 -9.31 -3.98 -11.05
C LEU A 80 -9.49 -2.89 -12.10
N GLY A 81 -9.19 -3.23 -13.33
CA GLY A 81 -9.67 -2.56 -14.52
C GLY A 81 -10.90 -3.27 -15.04
N TYR A 82 -11.96 -2.51 -15.29
CA TYR A 82 -13.00 -2.89 -16.22
C TYR A 82 -12.56 -2.42 -17.61
N ASP A 83 -12.59 -3.32 -18.60
CA ASP A 83 -12.37 -3.00 -20.00
C ASP A 83 -13.75 -2.87 -20.67
N ASP A 84 -14.07 -1.69 -21.17
CA ASP A 84 -15.36 -1.41 -21.85
C ASP A 84 -15.42 -1.99 -23.29
N ASP A 85 -14.32 -2.55 -23.81
CA ASP A 85 -14.18 -2.84 -25.24
C ASP A 85 -14.33 -4.31 -25.63
N GLY A 86 -14.62 -5.21 -24.69
CA GLY A 86 -15.06 -6.58 -24.99
C GLY A 86 -14.15 -7.46 -25.85
N LEU A 87 -12.91 -7.07 -26.20
CA LEU A 87 -12.03 -7.84 -27.08
C LEU A 87 -10.55 -7.79 -26.64
N THR A 88 -10.08 -8.95 -26.16
CA THR A 88 -8.69 -9.47 -26.13
C THR A 88 -7.60 -8.75 -25.31
N SER A 89 -7.11 -9.41 -24.25
CA SER A 89 -5.69 -9.37 -23.87
C SER A 89 -5.27 -10.58 -23.00
N SER A 90 -4.79 -11.62 -23.69
CA SER A 90 -3.62 -12.48 -23.44
C SER A 90 -3.11 -12.90 -22.04
N ALA A 91 -3.84 -12.77 -20.93
CA ALA A 91 -3.30 -13.13 -19.60
C ALA A 91 -4.12 -14.17 -18.82
N CYS A 92 -4.48 -15.27 -19.47
CA CYS A 92 -4.75 -16.55 -18.81
C CYS A 92 -4.03 -17.63 -19.62
N ILE A 93 -2.72 -17.82 -19.36
CA ILE A 93 -1.91 -18.86 -20.01
C ILE A 93 -2.55 -20.21 -19.71
N ARG A 94 -3.08 -20.86 -20.75
CA ARG A 94 -3.50 -22.27 -20.72
C ARG A 94 -2.25 -23.11 -20.49
N SER A 95 -2.09 -23.70 -19.30
CA SER A 95 -1.37 -24.98 -19.24
C SER A 95 -2.26 -26.04 -19.90
N PRO A 96 -1.75 -26.84 -20.85
CA PRO A 96 -2.49 -27.99 -21.36
C PRO A 96 -2.75 -28.96 -20.22
N VAL A 97 -4.01 -29.17 -19.86
CA VAL A 97 -4.41 -30.24 -18.93
C VAL A 97 -4.82 -31.43 -19.81
N PRO A 98 -4.29 -32.65 -19.59
CA PRO A 98 -4.63 -33.80 -20.42
C PRO A 98 -6.13 -34.10 -20.32
N ALA A 99 -6.74 -34.32 -21.49
CA ALA A 99 -8.17 -34.52 -21.65
C ALA A 99 -8.60 -35.92 -21.19
N SER A 100 -8.97 -36.08 -19.91
CA SER A 100 -9.69 -37.29 -19.49
C SER A 100 -10.51 -37.20 -18.21
N THR A 101 -10.67 -36.04 -17.56
CA THR A 101 -11.53 -35.98 -16.36
C THR A 101 -12.48 -34.78 -16.36
N ILE A 102 -13.78 -35.08 -16.32
CA ILE A 102 -14.86 -34.11 -16.06
C ILE A 102 -14.77 -33.72 -14.59
N TYR A 103 -13.85 -32.81 -14.25
CA TYR A 103 -13.95 -32.01 -13.04
C TYR A 103 -14.53 -30.66 -13.43
N PHE A 104 -15.52 -30.20 -12.67
CA PHE A 104 -16.04 -28.83 -12.69
C PHE A 104 -14.86 -27.85 -12.82
N MET A 105 -14.74 -27.16 -13.96
CA MET A 105 -13.83 -26.03 -14.06
C MET A 105 -14.41 -24.93 -13.15
N PRO A 106 -13.71 -24.49 -12.09
CA PRO A 106 -14.13 -23.29 -11.38
C PRO A 106 -14.14 -22.16 -12.41
N GLN A 107 -15.22 -21.37 -12.45
CA GLN A 107 -15.27 -20.20 -13.30
C GLN A 107 -14.22 -19.19 -12.81
N THR A 108 -13.01 -19.28 -13.38
CA THR A 108 -11.95 -18.33 -13.11
C THR A 108 -12.27 -17.05 -13.86
N ARG A 109 -12.86 -16.08 -13.16
CA ARG A 109 -12.99 -14.72 -13.69
C ARG A 109 -11.58 -14.14 -13.82
N CYS A 110 -11.04 -14.11 -15.05
CA CYS A 110 -9.79 -13.41 -15.32
C CYS A 110 -10.06 -11.92 -15.06
N GLN A 111 -9.41 -11.39 -14.04
CA GLN A 111 -9.58 -10.01 -13.60
C GLN A 111 -8.39 -9.19 -14.11
N ILE A 112 -8.68 -8.21 -14.94
CA ILE A 112 -7.67 -7.31 -15.50
C ILE A 112 -7.30 -6.35 -14.39
N VAL A 113 -6.01 -6.25 -14.10
CA VAL A 113 -5.49 -5.36 -13.06
C VAL A 113 -4.99 -4.11 -13.77
N LYS A 114 -5.50 -2.92 -13.43
CA LYS A 114 -5.01 -1.65 -13.98
C LYS A 114 -3.77 -1.13 -13.23
N GLY A 115 -3.39 -1.76 -12.13
CA GLY A 115 -2.18 -1.48 -11.37
C GLY A 115 -2.26 -1.91 -9.90
N ILE A 116 -1.38 -1.36 -9.08
CA ILE A 116 -1.25 -1.65 -7.66
C ILE A 116 -1.33 -0.33 -6.89
N LYS A 117 -2.29 -0.24 -5.96
CA LYS A 117 -2.40 0.87 -5.01
C LYS A 117 -1.67 0.49 -3.73
N TYR A 118 -0.73 1.33 -3.32
CA TYR A 118 -0.10 1.29 -2.00
C TYR A 118 -0.76 2.33 -1.11
N ILE A 119 -1.13 1.91 0.10
CA ILE A 119 -1.65 2.79 1.15
C ILE A 119 -0.67 2.69 2.31
N LEU A 120 -0.01 3.79 2.63
CA LEU A 120 1.16 3.81 3.50
C LEU A 120 0.96 4.83 4.61
N GLU A 121 1.26 4.43 5.84
CA GLU A 121 1.42 5.35 6.97
C GLU A 121 2.93 5.47 7.24
N VAL A 122 3.48 6.67 7.10
CA VAL A 122 4.92 6.91 7.09
C VAL A 122 5.26 8.12 7.94
N GLN A 123 6.29 7.99 8.76
CA GLN A 123 6.91 9.12 9.44
C GLN A 123 7.99 9.71 8.53
N ILE A 124 7.88 11.00 8.22
CA ILE A 124 8.93 11.75 7.52
C ILE A 124 9.59 12.74 8.49
N LEU A 125 10.91 12.87 8.40
CA LEU A 125 11.71 13.72 9.27
C LEU A 125 12.52 14.71 8.43
N ARG A 126 12.59 15.97 8.90
CA ARG A 126 13.37 17.02 8.25
C ARG A 126 14.86 16.67 8.19
N THR A 127 15.48 16.92 7.05
CA THR A 127 16.91 16.71 6.79
C THR A 127 17.70 18.02 6.82
N VAL A 128 19.03 17.90 6.82
CA VAL A 128 19.95 19.04 6.70
C VAL A 128 20.05 19.58 5.26
N CYS A 129 19.60 18.81 4.28
CA CYS A 129 19.65 19.18 2.87
C CYS A 129 18.62 20.25 2.55
N ARG A 130 19.02 21.27 1.78
CA ARG A 130 18.11 22.25 1.22
C ARG A 130 17.52 21.75 -0.09
N LYS A 131 16.34 22.25 -0.46
CA LYS A 131 15.69 21.91 -1.74
C LYS A 131 16.35 22.54 -2.96
N THR A 132 17.04 23.66 -2.78
CA THR A 132 17.77 24.38 -3.84
C THR A 132 19.01 23.63 -4.32
N ASP A 133 19.51 22.75 -3.48
CA ASP A 133 20.74 22.03 -3.73
C ASP A 133 20.35 20.76 -4.50
N ASN A 134 21.07 20.44 -5.58
CA ASN A 134 20.83 19.22 -6.37
C ASN A 134 21.32 17.96 -5.62
N ASN A 135 20.71 17.71 -4.46
CA ASN A 135 21.08 16.66 -3.52
C ASN A 135 20.25 15.41 -3.76
N ASP A 136 20.90 14.24 -3.69
CA ASP A 136 20.20 12.95 -3.60
C ASP A 136 19.62 12.78 -2.19
N LEU A 137 18.30 12.57 -2.11
CA LEU A 137 17.57 12.36 -0.86
C LEU A 137 18.12 11.18 -0.04
N ASN A 138 18.69 10.17 -0.70
CA ASN A 138 19.27 9.01 -0.02
C ASN A 138 20.48 9.37 0.86
N ASN A 139 21.25 10.38 0.45
CA ASN A 139 22.47 10.82 1.15
C ASN A 139 22.20 11.93 2.18
N CYS A 140 20.97 12.42 2.27
CA CYS A 140 20.59 13.46 3.21
C CYS A 140 20.45 12.91 4.64
N HIS A 141 21.25 13.47 5.55
CA HIS A 141 21.17 13.19 6.98
C HIS A 141 20.02 13.96 7.65
N PHE A 142 19.46 13.38 8.70
CA PHE A 142 18.39 14.01 9.48
C PHE A 142 18.91 15.19 10.30
N GLN A 143 18.04 16.17 10.55
CA GLN A 143 18.34 17.27 11.47
C GLN A 143 18.54 16.75 12.89
N PRO A 144 19.59 17.21 13.61
CA PRO A 144 19.77 16.87 15.01
C PRO A 144 18.62 17.44 15.85
N LYS A 145 18.43 16.91 17.07
CA LYS A 145 17.41 17.37 18.00
C LYS A 145 17.59 18.86 18.29
N GLY A 146 16.51 19.64 18.19
CA GLY A 146 16.54 21.09 18.38
C GLY A 146 15.35 21.77 17.68
N LYS A 147 15.46 23.08 17.45
CA LYS A 147 14.37 23.89 16.87
C LYS A 147 14.01 23.52 15.43
N LEU A 148 14.95 22.95 14.67
CA LEU A 148 14.75 22.54 13.28
C LEU A 148 14.31 21.07 13.16
N HIS A 149 14.29 20.32 14.27
CA HIS A 149 13.84 18.93 14.25
C HIS A 149 12.32 18.89 14.11
N GLN A 150 11.83 18.34 13.01
CA GLN A 150 10.38 18.27 12.72
C GLN A 150 10.02 16.97 12.04
N ILE A 151 9.09 16.24 12.65
CA ILE A 151 8.52 14.99 12.15
C ILE A 151 7.11 15.29 11.63
N PHE A 152 6.69 14.55 10.61
CA PHE A 152 5.30 14.49 10.18
C PHE A 152 4.88 13.03 10.04
N HIS A 153 3.67 12.74 10.49
CA HIS A 153 2.97 11.49 10.20
C HIS A 153 2.14 11.68 8.94
N CYS A 154 2.45 10.92 7.90
CA CYS A 154 1.90 11.05 6.58
C CYS A 154 1.15 9.79 6.15
N HIS A 155 -0.06 10.00 5.65
CA HIS A 155 -0.80 9.02 4.88
C HIS A 155 -0.50 9.25 3.39
N PHE A 156 0.06 8.24 2.70
CA PHE A 156 0.32 8.27 1.27
C PHE A 156 -0.52 7.22 0.54
N GLU A 157 -1.17 7.63 -0.55
CA GLU A 157 -1.77 6.73 -1.53
C GLU A 157 -1.00 6.81 -2.85
N VAL A 158 -0.35 5.71 -3.23
CA VAL A 158 0.53 5.66 -4.40
C VAL A 158 0.02 4.62 -5.39
N TRP A 159 -0.13 5.01 -6.65
CA TRP A 159 -0.58 4.16 -7.73
C TRP A 159 0.59 3.74 -8.61
N ALA A 160 0.80 2.43 -8.73
CA ALA A 160 1.87 1.85 -9.53
C ALA A 160 1.32 1.02 -10.69
N ILE A 161 1.88 1.19 -11.88
CA ILE A 161 1.60 0.40 -13.08
C ILE A 161 2.91 -0.31 -13.48
N PRO A 162 3.21 -1.49 -12.90
CA PRO A 162 4.53 -2.12 -13.03
C PRO A 162 4.95 -2.38 -14.48
N TRP A 163 4.02 -2.78 -15.35
CA TRP A 163 4.31 -3.08 -16.76
C TRP A 163 4.63 -1.84 -17.59
N GLN A 164 4.22 -0.64 -17.15
CA GLN A 164 4.61 0.63 -17.78
C GLN A 164 5.74 1.34 -17.03
N LYS A 165 6.20 0.76 -15.90
CA LYS A 165 7.21 1.35 -15.00
C LYS A 165 6.78 2.72 -14.44
N LEU A 166 5.48 2.96 -14.32
CA LEU A 166 4.92 4.20 -13.78
C LEU A 166 4.56 4.02 -12.30
N MET A 167 4.81 5.05 -11.50
CA MET A 167 4.44 5.09 -10.09
C MET A 167 4.26 6.54 -9.64
N ASP A 168 3.03 6.90 -9.32
CA ASP A 168 2.65 8.27 -8.97
C ASP A 168 1.91 8.31 -7.64
N THR A 169 2.19 9.35 -6.86
CA THR A 169 1.46 9.62 -5.63
C THR A 169 0.13 10.28 -5.98
N THR A 170 -0.96 9.55 -5.79
CA THR A 170 -2.31 10.00 -6.12
C THR A 170 -2.91 10.90 -5.05
N PHE A 171 -2.55 10.69 -3.79
CA PHE A 171 -3.02 11.48 -2.67
C PHE A 171 -2.03 11.40 -1.51
N PHE A 172 -1.94 12.48 -0.72
CA PHE A 172 -1.28 12.44 0.57
C PHE A 172 -1.84 13.44 1.55
N SER A 173 -1.71 13.14 2.84
CA SER A 173 -2.05 14.04 3.94
C SER A 173 -1.05 13.84 5.07
N CYS A 174 -0.44 14.92 5.53
CA CYS A 174 0.57 14.89 6.60
C CYS A 174 0.13 15.76 7.78
N ARG A 175 0.43 15.31 9.00
CA ARG A 175 0.20 16.05 10.24
C ARG A 175 1.48 16.07 11.08
N PRO A 176 1.81 17.19 11.77
CA PRO A 176 2.94 17.25 12.67
C PRO A 176 2.87 16.20 13.78
#